data_AF-A0A2A6REC8-F1
#
_entry.id   AF-A0A2A6REC8-F1
#
_cell.length_a   1.000
_cell.length_b   1.000
_cell.length_c   1.000
_cell.angle_alpha   90.00
_cell.angle_beta   90.00
_cell.angle_gamma   90.00
#
_symmetry.space_group_name_H-M   'P 1'
#
loop_
_entity.id
_entity.type
_entity.pdbx_description
1 polymer ?
#
loop_
_entity_poly.entity_id
_entity_poly.type
_entity_poly.pdbx_seq_one_letter_code
_entity_poly.pdbx_strand_id
1 'polypeptide(L)' 'SSAHRVSFGPQSRAGARAWDTFQTLAATAAKLGVGFFHYLHDRIVTPATTPTLAERIAQRAGVAMPSAA' A
#
# COMPACT_ATOMS: atom_id res chain seq x y z
N SER A 1 -16.13 -16.83 -32.15
CA SER A 1 -16.38 -15.98 -30.97
C SER A 1 -15.66 -16.60 -29.78
N SER A 2 -14.70 -15.91 -29.17
CA SER A 2 -14.35 -16.10 -27.75
C SER A 2 -13.36 -14.99 -27.33
N ALA A 3 -13.90 -13.87 -26.87
CA ALA A 3 -13.09 -12.91 -26.12
C ALA A 3 -12.77 -13.56 -24.78
N HIS A 4 -11.50 -13.92 -24.55
CA HIS A 4 -11.04 -14.39 -23.25
C HIS A 4 -11.23 -13.22 -22.27
N ARG A 5 -12.26 -13.32 -21.43
CA ARG A 5 -12.54 -12.33 -20.40
C ARG A 5 -11.43 -12.42 -19.36
N VAL A 6 -10.36 -11.66 -19.58
CA VAL A 6 -9.28 -11.50 -18.61
C VAL A 6 -9.91 -10.87 -17.38
N SER A 7 -10.09 -11.66 -16.33
CA SER A 7 -10.59 -11.17 -15.06
C SER A 7 -9.47 -10.39 -14.37
N PHE A 8 -9.71 -9.10 -14.11
CA PHE A 8 -8.82 -8.27 -13.30
C PHE A 8 -8.82 -8.63 -11.81
N GLY A 9 -9.69 -9.55 -11.39
CA GLY A 9 -9.77 -10.05 -10.02
C GLY A 9 -8.78 -11.18 -9.73
N PRO A 10 -8.49 -11.45 -8.44
CA PRO A 10 -7.52 -12.44 -8.01
C PRO A 10 -7.88 -13.88 -8.42
N GLN A 11 -6.89 -14.61 -8.92
CA GLN A 11 -7.01 -15.94 -9.52
C GLN A 11 -6.52 -17.04 -8.56
N SER A 12 -6.08 -16.65 -7.37
CA SER A 12 -5.68 -17.55 -6.30
C SER A 12 -6.09 -16.99 -4.95
N ARG A 13 -6.17 -17.86 -3.93
CA ARG A 13 -6.46 -17.44 -2.55
C ARG A 13 -5.38 -16.49 -1.99
N ALA A 14 -4.13 -16.68 -2.38
CA ALA A 14 -3.06 -15.75 -2.03
C ALA A 14 -3.26 -14.40 -2.70
N GLY A 15 -3.63 -14.40 -3.99
CA GLY A 15 -3.98 -13.19 -4.73
C GLY A 15 -5.17 -12.46 -4.11
N ALA A 16 -6.19 -13.17 -3.63
CA ALA A 16 -7.36 -12.57 -2.99
C ALA A 16 -7.00 -11.85 -1.70
N ARG A 17 -6.17 -12.48 -0.86
CA ARG A 17 -5.67 -11.84 0.37
C ARG A 17 -4.81 -10.62 0.09
N ALA A 18 -3.94 -10.70 -0.91
CA ALA A 18 -3.14 -9.55 -1.33
C ALA A 18 -4.01 -8.42 -1.86
N TRP A 19 -5.02 -8.74 -2.67
CA TRP A 19 -6.00 -7.79 -3.20
C TRP A 19 -6.73 -7.03 -2.09
N ASP A 20 -7.30 -7.74 -1.10
CA ASP A 20 -8.02 -7.13 0.03
C ASP A 20 -7.12 -6.19 0.85
N THR A 21 -5.86 -6.57 1.01
CA THR A 21 -4.85 -5.75 1.69
C THR A 21 -4.58 -4.47 0.90
N PHE A 22 -4.38 -4.56 -0.41
CA PHE A 22 -4.14 -3.39 -1.26
C PHE A 22 -5.36 -2.47 -1.35
N GLN A 23 -6.58 -3.02 -1.39
CA GLN A 23 -7.81 -2.21 -1.33
C GLN A 23 -7.90 -1.40 -0.02
N THR A 24 -7.56 -2.02 1.11
CA THR A 24 -7.54 -1.35 2.43
C THR A 24 -6.50 -0.22 2.48
N LEU A 25 -5.30 -0.49 1.96
CA LEU A 25 -4.22 0.52 1.91
C LEU A 25 -4.56 1.67 0.96
N ALA A 26 -5.13 1.39 -0.20
CA ALA A 26 -5.57 2.42 -1.16
C ALA A 26 -6.66 3.31 -0.58
N ALA A 27 -7.67 2.72 0.09
CA ALA A 27 -8.72 3.47 0.77
C ALA A 27 -8.17 4.35 1.89
N THR A 28 -7.19 3.85 2.66
CA THR A 28 -6.53 4.61 3.73
C THR A 28 -5.70 5.76 3.17
N ALA A 29 -4.92 5.51 2.11
CA ALA A 29 -4.13 6.52 1.44
C ALA A 29 -5.01 7.65 0.87
N ALA A 30 -6.15 7.29 0.27
CA ALA A 30 -7.15 8.24 -0.22
C ALA A 30 -7.73 9.10 0.92
N LYS A 31 -8.09 8.51 2.06
CA LYS A 31 -8.60 9.25 3.24
C LYS A 31 -7.59 10.25 3.78
N LEU A 32 -6.29 9.94 3.70
CA LEU A 32 -5.21 10.78 4.21
C LEU A 32 -4.64 11.74 3.14
N GLY A 33 -5.16 11.71 1.92
CA GLY A 33 -4.66 12.54 0.81
C GLY A 33 -3.23 12.20 0.37
N VAL A 34 -2.76 10.97 0.62
CA VAL A 34 -1.40 10.53 0.23
C VAL A 34 -1.44 9.67 -1.03
N GLY A 35 -0.43 9.82 -1.88
CA GLY A 35 -0.34 9.07 -3.14
C GLY A 35 -0.01 7.59 -2.91
N PHE A 36 -1.00 6.71 -3.10
CA PHE A 36 -0.84 5.25 -2.93
C PHE A 36 0.24 4.64 -3.85
N PHE A 37 0.35 5.13 -5.10
CA PHE A 37 1.38 4.67 -6.04
C PHE A 37 2.79 5.05 -5.57
N HIS A 38 2.98 6.28 -5.09
CA HIS A 38 4.27 6.71 -4.53
C HIS A 38 4.67 5.85 -3.33
N TYR A 39 3.70 5.48 -2.48
CA TYR A 39 3.96 4.57 -1.38
C TYR A 39 4.40 3.17 -1.85
N LEU A 40 3.71 2.59 -2.82
CA LEU A 40 4.03 1.26 -3.33
C LEU A 40 5.40 1.26 -4.02
N HIS A 41 5.68 2.28 -4.82
CA HIS A 41 6.96 2.47 -5.49
C HIS A 41 8.11 2.54 -4.47
N ASP A 42 7.99 3.35 -3.42
CA ASP A 42 9.01 3.44 -2.37
C ASP A 42 9.22 2.10 -1.65
N ARG A 43 8.18 1.29 -1.45
CA ARG A 43 8.33 -0.01 -0.76
C ARG A 43 8.94 -1.10 -1.63
N ILE A 44 8.80 -1.01 -2.94
CA ILE A 44 9.35 -1.98 -3.90
C ILE A 44 10.79 -1.61 -4.28
N VAL A 45 11.09 -0.32 -4.39
CA VAL A 45 12.34 0.19 -4.96
C VAL A 45 13.36 0.57 -3.87
N THR A 46 12.91 0.98 -2.68
CA THR A 46 13.80 1.62 -1.71
C THR A 46 14.30 0.62 -0.65
N PRO A 47 15.58 0.72 -0.22
CA PRO A 47 16.17 -0.17 0.80
C PRO A 47 15.39 -0.23 2.11
N ALA A 48 15.63 -1.29 2.89
CA ALA A 48 14.96 -1.58 4.17
C ALA A 48 15.02 -0.44 5.20
N THR A 49 15.88 0.57 5.01
CA THR A 49 15.99 1.79 5.82
C THR A 49 14.88 2.82 5.54
N THR A 50 13.97 2.53 4.62
CA THR A 50 12.87 3.42 4.27
C THR A 50 11.80 3.43 5.36
N PRO A 51 11.44 4.60 5.92
CA PRO A 51 10.38 4.68 6.92
C PRO A 51 9.07 4.17 6.33
N THR A 52 8.41 3.31 7.10
CA THR A 52 7.12 2.69 6.84
C THR A 52 6.03 3.73 6.61
N LEU A 53 4.90 3.31 6.02
CA LEU A 53 3.76 4.20 5.81
C LEU A 53 3.28 4.85 7.11
N ALA A 54 3.21 4.05 8.17
CA ALA A 54 2.77 4.51 9.48
C ALA A 54 3.68 5.61 10.02
N GLU A 55 5.00 5.43 9.92
CA GLU A 55 5.99 6.43 10.33
C GLU A 55 5.86 7.72 9.51
N ARG A 56 5.65 7.62 8.20
CA ARG A 56 5.47 8.79 7.33
C ARG A 56 4.17 9.54 7.61
N ILE A 57 3.07 8.82 7.85
CA ILE A 57 1.79 9.42 8.24
C ILE A 57 1.94 10.15 9.57
N ALA A 58 2.60 9.53 10.56
CA ALA A 58 2.85 10.13 11.86
C ALA A 58 3.73 11.38 11.75
N GLN A 59 4.82 11.33 10.98
CA GLN A 59 5.67 12.48 10.67
C GLN A 59 4.87 13.64 10.06
N ARG A 60 3.99 13.34 9.08
CA ARG A 60 3.15 14.35 8.42
C ARG A 60 2.08 14.94 9.35
N ALA A 61 1.56 14.12 10.25
CA ALA A 61 0.56 14.50 11.25
C ALA A 61 1.16 15.21 12.47
N GLY A 62 2.49 15.38 12.54
CA GLY A 62 3.18 15.96 13.69
C GLY A 62 3.13 15.08 14.95
N VAL A 63 2.83 13.78 14.79
CA VAL A 63 2.81 12.81 15.88
C VAL A 63 4.23 12.35 16.13
N ALA A 64 4.74 12.56 17.35
CA ALA A 64 6.05 12.07 17.76
C ALA A 64 6.04 10.54 17.75
N MET A 65 6.86 9.95 16.87
CA MET A 65 7.07 8.50 16.84
C MET A 65 8.08 8.10 17.91
N PRO A 66 7.85 7.03 18.69
CA PRO A 66 8.93 6.43 19.46
C PRO A 66 10.00 5.95 18.47
N SER A 67 11.26 6.35 18.71
CA SER A 67 12.40 5.83 17.96
C SER A 67 12.41 4.31 18.11
N ALA A 68 12.26 3.59 17.00
CA ALA A 68 12.54 2.16 17.00
C ALA A 68 14.02 1.98 17.35
N ALA A 69 14.27 1.41 18.53
CA ALA A 69 15.58 0.98 19.00
C ALA A 69 16.01 -0.31 18.30
#